data_AF-A0AA41Y5S9-F1
#
_entry.id   AF-A0AA41Y5S9-F1
#
_cell.length_a   1.000
_cell.length_b   1.000
_cell.length_c   1.000
_cell.angle_alpha   90.00
_cell.angle_beta   90.00
_cell.angle_gamma   90.00
#
_symmetry.space_group_name_H-M   'P 1'
#
loop_
_entity.id
_entity.type
_entity.pdbx_description
1 polymer ?
#
loop_
_entity_poly.entity_id
_entity_poly.type
_entity_poly.pdbx_seq_one_letter_code
_entity_poly.pdbx_strand_id
1 'polypeptide(L)'
;MLNTKYIEYIAVYVSVLFGCVVMAVIVRLSVLALGVDEFTANVIFFATIFLLVIIYSILILVIDGLYNAIAKRILFYRKNTSISAPSPMEVKDFNKIREDSQKAFAEKEQSVKEVAIRYTQKKFAPYTSNEQLDLLCHYIAHYSEGKQLQVTHQISVIKLSNLDIYHFGWNIWNYLKISNQAEIAFFSKVYFMVYSRMLRLKRSSDISKTTSQKESSKFRRIF
;
A
#
# COMPACT_ATOMS: atom_id res chain seq x y z
N MET A 1 13.01 -11.78 -11.78
CA MET A 1 12.10 -11.60 -12.93
C MET A 1 11.35 -10.30 -12.70
N LEU A 2 11.69 -9.23 -13.43
CA LEU A 2 10.91 -7.98 -13.36
C LEU A 2 9.52 -8.25 -13.94
N ASN A 3 8.47 -7.79 -13.26
CA ASN A 3 7.09 -7.97 -13.66
C ASN A 3 6.84 -7.20 -14.98
N THR A 4 6.34 -7.87 -16.02
CA THR A 4 6.19 -7.34 -17.37
C THR A 4 5.41 -6.03 -17.42
N LYS A 5 4.44 -5.85 -16.50
CA LYS A 5 3.67 -4.60 -16.37
C LYS A 5 4.50 -3.38 -15.95
N TYR A 6 5.54 -3.58 -15.14
CA TYR A 6 6.45 -2.50 -14.76
C TYR A 6 7.31 -2.07 -15.94
N ILE A 7 7.72 -3.01 -16.79
CA ILE A 7 8.52 -2.73 -17.98
C ILE A 7 7.70 -1.94 -19.00
N GLU A 8 6.44 -2.31 -19.22
CA GLU A 8 5.52 -1.57 -20.11
C GLU A 8 5.29 -0.13 -19.64
N TYR A 9 5.04 0.07 -18.35
CA TYR A 9 4.88 1.40 -17.78
C TYR A 9 6.15 2.24 -18.04
N ILE A 10 7.33 1.72 -17.64
CA ILE A 10 8.61 2.41 -17.85
C ILE A 10 8.84 2.75 -19.33
N ALA A 11 8.56 1.82 -20.25
CA ALA A 11 8.74 2.04 -21.68
C ALA A 11 7.88 3.20 -22.22
N VAL A 12 6.63 3.34 -21.74
CA VAL A 12 5.74 4.44 -22.13
C VAL A 12 6.24 5.78 -21.62
N TYR A 13 6.69 5.87 -20.36
CA TYR A 13 7.21 7.16 -19.85
C TYR A 13 8.51 7.58 -20.54
N VAL A 14 9.38 6.61 -20.85
CA VAL A 14 10.64 6.89 -21.56
C VAL A 14 10.38 7.38 -22.98
N SER A 15 9.40 6.81 -23.69
CA SER A 15 9.07 7.27 -25.05
C SER A 15 8.46 8.68 -25.06
N VAL A 16 7.61 9.01 -24.08
CA VAL A 16 7.05 10.36 -23.91
C VAL A 16 8.15 11.36 -23.57
N LEU A 17 9.05 11.01 -22.65
CA LEU A 17 10.20 11.86 -22.29
C LEU A 17 11.06 12.16 -23.52
N PHE A 18 11.33 11.15 -24.35
CA PHE A 18 12.06 11.31 -25.59
C PHE A 18 11.35 12.29 -26.54
N GLY A 19 10.03 12.17 -26.71
CA GLY A 19 9.23 13.11 -27.50
C GLY A 19 9.30 14.55 -26.99
N CYS A 20 9.23 14.75 -25.67
CA CYS A 20 9.37 16.07 -25.06
C CYS A 20 10.74 16.71 -25.33
N VAL A 21 11.81 15.92 -25.23
CA VAL A 21 13.18 16.39 -25.52
C VAL A 21 13.31 16.80 -26.99
N VAL A 22 12.82 15.99 -27.93
CA VAL A 22 12.86 16.31 -29.37
C VAL A 22 12.12 17.62 -29.65
N MET A 23 10.91 17.79 -29.10
CA MET A 23 10.14 19.03 -29.26
C MET A 23 10.86 20.24 -28.66
N ALA A 24 11.47 20.10 -27.48
CA ALA A 24 12.23 21.18 -26.87
C ALA A 24 13.49 21.55 -27.68
N VAL A 25 14.16 20.57 -28.28
CA VAL A 25 15.29 20.82 -29.19
C VAL A 25 14.83 21.60 -30.42
N ILE A 26 13.69 21.25 -31.02
CA ILE A 26 13.14 21.98 -32.16
C ILE A 26 12.85 23.44 -31.78
N VAL A 27 12.21 23.67 -30.62
CA VAL A 27 11.95 25.04 -30.12
C VAL A 27 13.25 25.81 -29.92
N ARG A 28 14.27 25.19 -29.33
CA ARG A 28 15.60 25.80 -29.15
C ARG A 28 16.23 26.17 -30.49
N LEU A 29 16.18 25.29 -31.49
CA LEU A 29 16.71 25.56 -32.83
C LEU A 29 15.98 26.73 -33.50
N SER A 30 14.66 26.81 -33.36
CA SER A 30 13.86 27.94 -33.88
C SER A 30 14.23 29.26 -33.20
N VAL A 31 14.43 29.26 -31.88
CA VAL A 31 14.82 30.45 -31.12
C VAL A 31 16.22 30.95 -31.53
N LEU A 32 17.17 30.03 -31.72
CA LEU A 32 18.50 30.38 -32.23
C LEU A 32 18.44 30.91 -33.68
N ALA A 33 17.56 30.35 -34.52
CA ALA A 33 17.36 30.83 -35.88
C ALA A 33 16.77 32.26 -35.94
N LEU A 34 16.06 32.69 -34.90
CA LEU A 34 15.56 34.06 -34.73
C LEU A 34 16.65 35.04 -34.24
N GLY A 35 17.88 34.58 -34.01
CA GLY A 35 18.99 35.42 -33.56
C GLY A 35 19.00 35.69 -32.06
N VAL A 36 18.24 34.93 -31.26
CA VAL A 36 18.28 34.99 -29.80
C VAL A 36 19.59 34.38 -29.29
N ASP A 37 20.15 34.95 -28.22
CA ASP A 37 21.41 34.51 -27.65
C ASP A 37 21.33 33.08 -27.05
N GLU A 38 22.47 32.40 -26.99
CA GLU A 38 22.55 31.00 -26.58
C GLU A 38 22.10 30.77 -25.12
N PHE A 39 22.35 31.74 -24.25
CA PHE A 39 21.93 31.67 -22.85
C PHE A 39 20.40 31.70 -22.74
N THR A 40 19.76 32.67 -23.39
CA THR A 40 18.30 32.78 -23.45
C THR A 40 17.66 31.57 -24.13
N ALA A 41 18.26 31.05 -25.21
CA ALA A 41 17.79 29.83 -25.87
C ALA A 41 17.84 28.59 -24.95
N ASN A 42 18.88 28.48 -24.11
CA ASN A 42 19.00 27.41 -23.12
C ASN A 42 17.96 27.55 -21.98
N VAL A 43 17.69 28.78 -21.53
CA VAL A 43 16.60 29.04 -20.55
C VAL A 43 15.25 28.63 -21.13
N ILE A 44 14.97 29.01 -22.37
CA ILE A 44 13.72 28.65 -23.07
C ILE A 44 13.61 27.13 -23.26
N PHE A 45 14.71 26.44 -23.54
CA PHE A 45 14.74 24.98 -23.66
C PHE A 45 14.25 24.28 -22.39
N PHE A 46 14.80 24.62 -21.22
CA PHE A 46 14.37 24.02 -19.96
C PHE A 46 12.95 24.42 -19.56
N ALA A 47 12.56 25.67 -19.81
CA ALA A 47 11.19 26.14 -19.59
C ALA A 47 10.17 25.35 -20.43
N THR A 48 10.51 25.06 -21.68
CA THR A 48 9.66 24.30 -22.61
C THR A 48 9.49 22.85 -22.14
N ILE A 49 10.56 22.18 -21.68
CA ILE A 49 10.45 20.82 -21.13
C ILE A 49 9.52 20.80 -19.92
N PHE A 50 9.71 21.72 -18.97
CA PHE A 50 8.90 21.76 -17.76
C PHE A 50 7.42 22.01 -18.08
N LEU A 51 7.14 22.94 -19.00
CA LEU A 51 5.80 23.24 -19.46
C LEU A 51 5.13 22.04 -20.15
N LEU A 52 5.86 21.31 -21.00
CA LEU A 52 5.34 20.10 -21.65
C LEU A 52 4.99 19.00 -20.64
N VAL A 53 5.80 18.80 -19.61
CA VAL A 53 5.53 17.82 -18.54
C VAL A 53 4.28 18.19 -17.73
N ILE A 54 4.11 19.48 -17.42
CA ILE A 54 2.90 19.96 -16.74
C ILE A 54 1.65 19.71 -17.59
N ILE A 55 1.71 20.07 -18.89
CA ILE A 55 0.60 19.86 -19.82
C ILE A 55 0.25 18.37 -19.92
N TYR A 56 1.26 17.50 -20.05
CA TYR A 56 1.06 16.05 -20.08
C TYR A 56 0.39 15.53 -18.79
N SER A 57 0.78 16.05 -17.63
CA SER A 57 0.18 15.66 -16.34
C SER A 57 -1.30 16.03 -16.26
N ILE A 58 -1.66 17.24 -16.70
CA ILE A 58 -3.06 17.69 -16.76
C ILE A 58 -3.84 16.84 -17.76
N LEU A 59 -3.26 16.54 -18.93
CA LEU A 59 -3.89 15.73 -19.96
C LEU A 59 -4.24 14.33 -19.44
N ILE A 60 -3.33 13.68 -18.70
CA ILE A 60 -3.61 12.38 -18.07
C ILE A 60 -4.81 12.47 -17.11
N LEU A 61 -4.85 13.50 -16.25
CA LEU A 61 -5.95 13.68 -15.29
C LEU A 61 -7.30 13.85 -16.00
N VAL A 62 -7.33 14.62 -17.09
CA VAL A 62 -8.54 14.83 -17.89
C VAL A 62 -8.96 13.54 -18.59
N ILE A 63 -8.01 12.81 -19.19
CA ILE A 63 -8.31 11.53 -19.86
C ILE A 63 -8.85 10.51 -18.87
N ASP A 64 -8.28 10.39 -17.67
CA ASP A 64 -8.77 9.45 -16.66
C ASP A 64 -10.19 9.82 -16.18
N GLY A 65 -10.44 11.11 -15.95
CA GLY A 65 -11.78 11.62 -15.63
C GLY A 65 -12.80 11.34 -16.74
N LEU A 66 -12.42 11.54 -18.00
CA LEU A 66 -13.26 11.28 -19.17
C LEU A 66 -13.51 9.77 -19.37
N TYR A 67 -12.48 8.95 -19.23
CA TYR A 67 -12.60 7.49 -19.33
C TYR A 67 -13.57 6.95 -18.27
N ASN A 68 -13.43 7.40 -17.02
CA ASN A 68 -14.33 7.00 -15.94
C ASN A 68 -15.77 7.49 -16.19
N ALA A 69 -15.95 8.71 -16.71
CA ALA A 69 -17.26 9.25 -17.05
C ALA A 69 -17.95 8.48 -18.20
N ILE A 70 -17.21 8.18 -19.28
CA ILE A 70 -17.71 7.41 -20.42
C ILE A 70 -17.99 5.96 -20.01
N ALA A 71 -17.08 5.31 -19.28
CA ALA A 71 -17.28 3.96 -18.77
C ALA A 71 -18.53 3.86 -17.89
N LYS A 72 -18.75 4.84 -16.99
CA LYS A 72 -19.98 4.93 -16.19
C LYS A 72 -21.21 5.15 -17.06
N ARG A 73 -21.15 6.00 -18.09
CA ARG A 73 -22.27 6.19 -19.03
C ARG A 73 -22.60 4.94 -19.83
N ILE A 74 -21.61 4.21 -20.32
CA ILE A 74 -21.81 2.95 -21.05
C ILE A 74 -22.38 1.87 -20.11
N LEU A 75 -21.85 1.76 -18.89
CA LEU A 75 -22.37 0.85 -17.87
C LEU A 75 -23.82 1.19 -17.49
N PHE A 76 -24.16 2.47 -17.38
CA PHE A 76 -25.51 2.93 -17.10
C PHE A 76 -26.47 2.74 -18.29
N TYR A 77 -26.00 2.97 -19.52
CA TYR A 77 -26.76 2.71 -20.74
C TYR A 77 -27.08 1.22 -20.90
N ARG A 78 -26.09 0.34 -20.68
CA ARG A 78 -26.26 -1.12 -20.70
C ARG A 78 -27.22 -1.64 -19.63
N LYS A 79 -27.31 -0.96 -18.48
CA LYS A 79 -28.28 -1.27 -17.43
C LYS A 79 -29.72 -0.93 -17.82
N ASN A 80 -29.91 0.04 -18.72
CA ASN A 80 -31.24 0.52 -19.13
C ASN A 80 -31.78 -0.18 -20.39
N THR A 81 -30.91 -0.70 -21.27
CA THR A 81 -31.34 -1.43 -22.48
C THR A 81 -31.90 -2.84 -22.19
N SER A 82 -31.65 -3.39 -21.01
CA SER A 82 -32.24 -4.66 -20.56
C SER A 82 -33.66 -4.51 -19.95
N ILE A 83 -34.28 -3.32 -20.02
CA ILE A 83 -35.56 -3.03 -19.33
C ILE A 83 -36.75 -2.81 -20.30
N SER A 84 -36.61 -2.96 -21.63
CA SER A 84 -37.75 -2.75 -22.56
C SER A 84 -37.98 -3.90 -23.53
N ALA A 85 -38.74 -4.89 -23.07
CA ALA A 85 -39.72 -5.68 -23.84
C ALA A 85 -40.72 -6.28 -22.83
N PRO A 86 -42.04 -5.99 -22.89
CA PRO A 86 -43.00 -6.54 -21.95
C PRO A 86 -43.47 -7.91 -22.44
N SER A 87 -42.92 -8.98 -21.86
CA SER A 87 -43.59 -10.30 -21.79
C SER A 87 -44.00 -10.58 -20.34
N PRO A 88 -44.97 -11.47 -20.07
CA PRO A 88 -45.64 -11.58 -18.78
C PRO A 88 -44.64 -11.66 -17.62
N MET A 89 -44.84 -10.77 -16.64
CA MET A 89 -43.95 -10.55 -15.51
C MET A 89 -43.74 -11.84 -14.71
N GLU A 90 -42.62 -12.51 -14.93
CA GLU A 90 -41.98 -13.25 -13.86
C GLU A 90 -41.27 -12.19 -13.01
N VAL A 91 -41.86 -11.86 -11.86
CA VAL A 91 -41.30 -10.92 -10.88
C VAL A 91 -39.95 -11.48 -10.44
N LYS A 92 -38.87 -11.09 -11.12
CA LYS A 92 -37.51 -11.25 -10.61
C LYS A 92 -37.47 -10.46 -9.32
N ASP A 93 -37.53 -11.19 -8.21
CA ASP A 93 -37.53 -10.63 -6.87
C ASP A 93 -36.25 -9.82 -6.66
N PHE A 94 -36.34 -8.51 -6.89
CA PHE A 94 -35.24 -7.59 -6.71
C PHE A 94 -34.75 -7.58 -5.25
N ASN A 95 -35.57 -8.03 -4.29
CA ASN A 95 -35.13 -8.23 -2.91
C ASN A 95 -34.16 -9.40 -2.83
N LYS A 96 -34.45 -10.52 -3.50
CA LYS A 96 -33.54 -11.66 -3.60
C LYS A 96 -32.21 -11.30 -4.26
N ILE A 97 -32.22 -10.48 -5.32
CA ILE A 97 -30.99 -10.01 -5.98
C ILE A 97 -30.16 -9.12 -5.04
N ARG A 98 -30.81 -8.28 -4.23
CA ARG A 98 -30.14 -7.44 -3.22
C ARG A 98 -29.55 -8.29 -2.10
N GLU A 99 -30.28 -9.27 -1.61
CA GLU A 99 -29.83 -10.23 -0.60
C GLU A 99 -28.63 -11.05 -1.11
N ASP A 100 -28.71 -11.60 -2.33
CA ASP A 100 -27.61 -12.35 -2.93
C ASP A 100 -26.36 -11.48 -3.11
N SER A 101 -26.53 -10.22 -3.50
CA SER A 101 -25.41 -9.27 -3.66
C SER A 101 -24.77 -8.91 -2.31
N GLN A 102 -25.58 -8.73 -1.26
CA GLN A 102 -25.08 -8.48 0.10
C GLN A 102 -24.37 -9.69 0.67
N LYS A 103 -24.93 -10.88 0.46
CA LYS A 103 -24.34 -12.15 0.89
C LYS A 103 -23.00 -12.39 0.18
N ALA A 104 -22.93 -12.20 -1.13
CA ALA A 104 -21.69 -12.33 -1.90
C ALA A 104 -20.62 -11.31 -1.46
N PHE A 105 -21.04 -10.09 -1.07
CA PHE A 105 -20.12 -9.09 -0.51
C PHE A 105 -19.59 -9.53 0.86
N ALA A 106 -20.46 -9.99 1.77
CA ALA A 106 -20.06 -10.48 3.09
C ALA A 106 -19.16 -11.72 3.00
N GLU A 107 -19.46 -12.66 2.11
CA GLU A 107 -18.62 -13.84 1.84
C GLU A 107 -17.25 -13.43 1.32
N LYS A 108 -17.18 -12.41 0.46
CA LYS A 108 -15.92 -11.86 -0.03
C LYS A 108 -15.09 -11.24 1.10
N GLU A 109 -15.69 -10.41 1.94
CA GLU A 109 -15.02 -9.80 3.10
C GLU A 109 -14.49 -10.89 4.06
N GLN A 110 -15.31 -11.91 4.33
CA GLN A 110 -14.93 -13.03 5.17
C GLN A 110 -13.77 -13.85 4.56
N SER A 111 -13.81 -14.13 3.26
CA SER A 111 -12.73 -14.85 2.57
C SER A 111 -11.41 -14.09 2.62
N VAL A 112 -11.45 -12.76 2.49
CA VAL A 112 -10.27 -11.89 2.59
C VAL A 112 -9.69 -11.91 4.01
N LYS A 113 -10.55 -11.84 5.03
CA LYS A 113 -10.18 -11.97 6.44
C LYS A 113 -9.51 -13.32 6.72
N GLU A 114 -10.07 -14.41 6.23
CA GLU A 114 -9.53 -15.76 6.41
C GLU A 114 -8.15 -15.94 5.77
N VAL A 115 -7.94 -15.37 4.58
CA VAL A 115 -6.62 -15.38 3.92
C VAL A 115 -5.57 -14.66 4.78
N ALA A 116 -5.91 -13.51 5.36
CA ALA A 116 -5.00 -12.75 6.22
C ALA A 116 -4.66 -13.51 7.52
N ILE A 117 -5.67 -14.14 8.15
CA ILE A 117 -5.48 -14.97 9.35
C ILE A 117 -4.61 -16.18 9.04
N ARG A 118 -4.91 -16.91 7.96
CA ARG A 118 -4.14 -18.10 7.57
C ARG A 118 -2.69 -17.76 7.24
N TYR A 119 -2.44 -16.65 6.56
CA TYR A 119 -1.10 -16.14 6.30
C TYR A 119 -0.34 -15.87 7.61
N THR A 120 -1.01 -15.24 8.58
CA THR A 120 -0.46 -14.94 9.90
C THR A 120 -0.09 -16.20 10.66
N GLN A 121 -1.01 -17.17 10.74
CA GLN A 121 -0.78 -18.46 11.37
C GLN A 121 0.46 -19.13 10.79
N LYS A 122 0.53 -19.23 9.46
CA LYS A 122 1.67 -19.85 8.77
C LYS A 122 2.98 -19.11 9.02
N LYS A 123 2.95 -17.77 9.10
CA LYS A 123 4.15 -16.95 9.25
C LYS A 123 4.67 -16.94 10.69
N PHE A 124 3.79 -16.94 11.70
CA PHE A 124 4.16 -16.76 13.11
C PHE A 124 4.15 -18.05 13.94
N ALA A 125 3.56 -19.16 13.47
CA ALA A 125 3.59 -20.45 14.15
C ALA A 125 4.98 -20.89 14.68
N PRO A 126 6.10 -20.70 13.95
CA PRO A 126 7.42 -21.09 14.47
C PRO A 126 8.06 -20.06 15.42
N TYR A 127 7.42 -18.90 15.66
CA TYR A 127 8.05 -17.76 16.32
C TYR A 127 7.32 -17.26 17.57
N THR A 128 6.12 -17.77 17.87
CA THR A 128 5.32 -17.33 19.02
C THR A 128 4.53 -18.51 19.59
N SER A 129 3.98 -18.38 20.80
CA SER A 129 3.14 -19.45 21.38
C SER A 129 1.76 -19.46 20.75
N ASN A 130 1.02 -20.57 20.88
CA ASN A 130 -0.34 -20.67 20.33
C ASN A 130 -1.27 -19.59 20.89
N GLU A 131 -1.14 -19.25 22.16
CA GLU A 131 -1.95 -18.20 22.82
C GLU A 131 -1.66 -16.81 22.22
N GLN A 132 -0.39 -16.53 21.93
CA GLN A 132 0.02 -15.28 21.31
C GLN A 132 -0.32 -15.23 19.82
N LEU A 133 -0.30 -16.37 19.14
CA LEU A 133 -0.73 -16.50 17.76
C LEU A 133 -2.23 -16.26 17.61
N ASP A 134 -3.04 -16.84 18.50
CA ASP A 134 -4.48 -16.62 18.54
C ASP A 134 -4.82 -15.16 18.84
N LEU A 135 -4.10 -14.55 19.78
CA LEU A 135 -4.23 -13.13 20.07
C LEU A 135 -3.89 -12.25 18.85
N LEU A 136 -2.85 -12.60 18.08
CA LEU A 136 -2.50 -11.90 16.84
C LEU A 136 -3.61 -12.01 15.80
N CYS A 137 -4.16 -13.22 15.63
CA CYS A 137 -5.27 -13.47 14.70
C CYS A 137 -6.52 -12.70 15.13
N HIS A 138 -6.80 -12.62 16.43
CA HIS A 138 -7.89 -11.82 16.98
C HIS A 138 -7.73 -10.33 16.64
N TYR A 139 -6.53 -9.77 16.79
CA TYR A 139 -6.28 -8.38 16.41
C TYR A 139 -6.44 -8.12 14.91
N ILE A 140 -6.03 -9.05 14.05
CA ILE A 140 -6.22 -8.94 12.60
C ILE A 140 -7.70 -9.02 12.23
N ALA A 141 -8.45 -9.91 12.87
CA ALA A 141 -9.90 -9.99 12.70
C ALA A 141 -10.58 -8.67 13.11
N HIS A 142 -10.23 -8.13 14.28
CA HIS A 142 -10.76 -6.85 14.75
C HIS A 142 -10.40 -5.69 13.83
N TYR A 143 -9.20 -5.70 13.27
CA TYR A 143 -8.73 -4.73 12.29
C TYR A 143 -9.52 -4.81 10.98
N SER A 144 -9.83 -6.02 10.49
CA SER A 144 -10.60 -6.21 9.26
C SER A 144 -12.02 -5.63 9.32
N GLU A 145 -12.57 -5.48 10.52
CA GLU A 145 -13.91 -4.93 10.76
C GLU A 145 -13.92 -3.40 10.93
N GLY A 146 -12.77 -2.73 10.77
CA GLY A 146 -12.63 -1.28 10.93
C GLY A 146 -12.84 -0.79 12.38
N LYS A 147 -12.86 -1.70 13.35
CA LYS A 147 -13.07 -1.38 14.77
C LYS A 147 -11.79 -0.82 15.40
N GLN A 148 -11.93 0.14 16.31
CA GLN A 148 -10.79 0.70 17.04
C GLN A 148 -10.19 -0.38 17.96
N LEU A 149 -8.91 -0.69 17.76
CA LEU A 149 -8.20 -1.67 18.60
C LEU A 149 -7.84 -1.08 19.96
N GLN A 150 -8.41 -1.66 21.02
CA GLN A 150 -7.91 -1.53 22.39
C GLN A 150 -6.88 -2.63 22.64
N VAL A 151 -5.59 -2.28 22.48
CA VAL A 151 -4.49 -3.23 22.66
C VAL A 151 -4.26 -3.43 24.15
N THR A 152 -4.65 -4.60 24.66
CA THR A 152 -4.57 -4.91 26.10
C THR A 152 -3.40 -5.82 26.46
N HIS A 153 -2.87 -6.62 25.53
CA HIS A 153 -1.84 -7.64 25.81
C HIS A 153 -0.70 -7.58 24.80
N GLN A 154 0.52 -7.94 25.23
CA GLN A 154 1.74 -7.87 24.41
C GLN A 154 2.08 -9.24 23.78
N ILE A 155 2.44 -9.28 22.49
CA ILE A 155 2.89 -10.49 21.79
C ILE A 155 4.42 -10.56 21.81
N SER A 156 4.99 -11.69 22.26
CA SER A 156 6.41 -11.97 22.15
C SER A 156 6.70 -12.84 20.94
N VAL A 157 7.67 -12.42 20.12
CA VAL A 157 8.16 -13.21 19.00
C VAL A 157 9.65 -13.51 19.16
N ILE A 158 10.06 -14.70 18.73
CA ILE A 158 11.44 -15.16 18.77
C ILE A 158 11.99 -15.09 17.33
N LYS A 159 13.23 -14.64 17.14
CA LYS A 159 14.00 -14.74 15.87
C LYS A 159 13.43 -14.00 14.62
N LEU A 160 12.40 -13.16 14.72
CA LEU A 160 12.02 -12.26 13.60
C LEU A 160 12.84 -10.97 13.59
N SER A 161 13.27 -10.54 12.40
CA SER A 161 13.87 -9.21 12.22
C SER A 161 12.79 -8.13 12.11
N ASN A 162 13.19 -6.86 12.30
CA ASN A 162 12.30 -5.70 12.11
C ASN A 162 11.77 -5.62 10.69
N LEU A 163 12.62 -5.97 9.73
CA LEU A 163 12.29 -6.01 8.32
C LEU A 163 11.22 -7.07 8.04
N ASP A 164 11.30 -8.24 8.68
CA ASP A 164 10.28 -9.29 8.56
C ASP A 164 8.92 -8.84 9.12
N ILE A 165 8.93 -8.11 10.24
CA ILE A 165 7.70 -7.55 10.84
C ILE A 165 7.10 -6.47 9.93
N TYR A 166 7.95 -5.65 9.31
CA TYR A 166 7.50 -4.65 8.36
C TYR A 166 6.85 -5.26 7.12
N HIS A 167 7.53 -6.23 6.50
CA HIS A 167 6.97 -6.98 5.37
C HIS A 167 5.69 -7.72 5.73
N PHE A 168 5.61 -8.26 6.94
CA PHE A 168 4.39 -8.87 7.44
C PHE A 168 3.22 -7.88 7.47
N GLY A 169 3.40 -6.71 8.09
CA GLY A 169 2.33 -5.71 8.17
C GLY A 169 1.91 -5.18 6.79
N TRP A 170 2.86 -4.99 5.88
CA TRP A 170 2.56 -4.67 4.48
C TRP A 170 1.71 -5.75 3.80
N ASN A 171 2.05 -7.02 3.98
CA ASN A 171 1.30 -8.13 3.39
C ASN A 171 -0.13 -8.19 3.94
N ILE A 172 -0.33 -7.99 5.25
CA ILE A 172 -1.67 -7.92 5.86
C ILE A 172 -2.49 -6.78 5.27
N TRP A 173 -1.89 -5.59 5.13
CA TRP A 173 -2.54 -4.45 4.46
C TRP A 173 -2.96 -4.80 3.03
N ASN A 174 -2.06 -5.42 2.25
CA ASN A 174 -2.33 -5.79 0.86
C ASN A 174 -3.44 -6.85 0.73
N TYR A 175 -3.56 -7.78 1.69
CA TYR A 175 -4.65 -8.74 1.72
C TYR A 175 -5.99 -8.05 1.99
N LEU A 176 -6.04 -7.17 3.00
CA LEU A 176 -7.28 -6.58 3.47
C LEU A 176 -7.79 -5.42 2.59
N LYS A 177 -6.90 -4.74 1.86
CA LYS A 177 -7.23 -3.60 0.96
C LYS A 177 -8.11 -2.52 1.62
N ILE A 178 -8.01 -2.39 2.94
CA ILE A 178 -8.65 -1.32 3.70
C ILE A 178 -7.89 -0.02 3.35
N SER A 179 -8.62 1.08 3.16
CA SER A 179 -8.11 2.36 2.59
C SER A 179 -8.30 3.60 3.49
N ASN A 180 -8.56 3.40 4.79
CA ASN A 180 -8.82 4.49 5.73
C ASN A 180 -7.61 4.87 6.59
N GLN A 181 -7.52 6.17 6.91
CA GLN A 181 -6.44 6.88 7.63
C GLN A 181 -6.01 6.26 8.99
N ALA A 182 -6.81 5.32 9.52
CA ALA A 182 -6.50 4.46 10.69
C ALA A 182 -5.37 3.42 10.43
N GLU A 183 -4.92 3.26 9.19
CA GLU A 183 -3.92 2.28 8.73
C GLU A 183 -2.52 2.44 9.32
N ILE A 184 -2.05 3.68 9.47
CA ILE A 184 -0.72 3.95 10.04
C ILE A 184 -0.69 3.57 11.52
N ALA A 185 -1.83 3.71 12.22
CA ALA A 185 -1.95 3.43 13.63
C ALA A 185 -1.97 1.93 13.95
N PHE A 186 -2.57 1.07 13.11
CA PHE A 186 -2.54 -0.38 13.31
C PHE A 186 -1.13 -0.93 13.14
N PHE A 187 -0.47 -0.59 12.03
CA PHE A 187 0.90 -1.03 11.76
C PHE A 187 1.85 -0.60 12.87
N SER A 188 1.77 0.67 13.29
CA SER A 188 2.58 1.19 14.40
C SER A 188 2.28 0.50 15.73
N LYS A 189 1.01 0.16 16.01
CA LYS A 189 0.61 -0.55 17.23
C LYS A 189 1.06 -2.00 17.26
N VAL A 190 0.86 -2.77 16.18
CA VAL A 190 1.34 -4.16 16.07
C VAL A 190 2.85 -4.20 16.06
N TYR A 191 3.52 -3.29 15.34
CA TYR A 191 4.97 -3.14 15.37
C TYR A 191 5.47 -2.82 16.78
N PHE A 192 4.88 -1.85 17.48
CA PHE A 192 5.27 -1.49 18.84
C PHE A 192 5.07 -2.64 19.83
N MET A 193 3.99 -3.39 19.67
CA MET A 193 3.65 -4.57 20.46
C MET A 193 4.71 -5.67 20.32
N VAL A 194 5.12 -5.96 19.09
CA VAL A 194 6.12 -6.99 18.78
C VAL A 194 7.55 -6.50 19.11
N TYR A 195 7.87 -5.23 18.89
CA TYR A 195 9.24 -4.70 18.94
C TYR A 195 9.71 -4.25 20.33
N SER A 196 8.81 -3.77 21.20
CA SER A 196 9.21 -3.16 22.49
C SER A 196 9.92 -4.13 23.44
N ARG A 197 9.79 -5.45 23.27
CA ARG A 197 10.52 -6.47 24.05
C ARG A 197 11.97 -6.67 23.59
N MET A 198 12.27 -6.51 22.29
CA MET A 198 13.66 -6.55 21.81
C MET A 198 14.50 -5.45 22.47
N LEU A 199 13.95 -4.24 22.57
CA LEU A 199 14.64 -3.11 23.20
C LEU A 199 14.81 -3.30 24.71
N ARG A 200 13.81 -3.86 25.42
CA ARG A 200 13.94 -4.14 26.86
C ARG A 200 14.91 -5.28 27.18
N LEU A 201 14.90 -6.37 26.40
CA LEU A 201 15.80 -7.50 26.61
C LEU A 201 17.25 -7.15 26.26
N LYS A 202 17.47 -6.36 25.20
CA LYS A 202 18.80 -5.85 24.85
C LYS A 202 19.33 -4.87 25.91
N ARG A 203 18.49 -3.95 26.38
CA ARG A 203 18.84 -3.04 27.47
C ARG A 203 19.16 -3.78 28.77
N SER A 204 18.38 -4.81 29.12
CA SER A 204 18.59 -5.58 30.34
C SER A 204 19.85 -6.45 30.28
N SER A 205 20.21 -7.01 29.11
CA SER A 205 21.44 -7.79 28.93
C SER A 205 22.70 -6.93 28.87
N ASP A 206 22.61 -5.73 28.29
CA ASP A 206 23.72 -4.77 28.29
C ASP A 206 23.97 -4.24 29.71
N ILE A 207 22.92 -3.94 30.48
CA ILE A 207 23.05 -3.51 31.88
C ILE A 207 23.67 -4.61 32.74
N SER A 208 23.25 -5.87 32.62
CA SER A 208 23.80 -6.96 33.44
C SER A 208 25.28 -7.23 33.16
N LYS A 209 25.70 -7.17 31.88
CA LYS A 209 27.12 -7.27 31.49
C LYS A 209 27.96 -6.12 32.05
N THR A 210 27.44 -4.89 31.97
CA THR A 210 28.15 -3.70 32.46
C THR A 210 28.33 -3.73 33.97
N THR A 211 27.30 -4.18 34.72
CA THR A 211 27.37 -4.34 36.18
C THR A 211 28.35 -5.45 36.59
N SER A 212 28.32 -6.62 35.94
CA SER A 212 29.24 -7.73 36.22
C SER A 212 30.70 -7.37 35.94
N GLN A 213 30.97 -6.65 34.85
CA GLN A 213 32.33 -6.20 34.51
C GLN A 213 32.85 -5.14 35.50
N LYS A 214 31.97 -4.26 35.99
CA LYS A 214 32.31 -3.26 37.01
C LYS A 214 32.62 -3.90 38.36
N GLU A 215 31.88 -4.94 38.76
CA GLU A 215 32.17 -5.68 39.99
C GLU A 215 33.47 -6.48 39.85
N SER A 216 33.68 -7.22 38.76
CA SER A 216 34.92 -7.96 38.51
C SER A 216 36.17 -7.07 38.45
N SER A 217 36.06 -5.86 37.88
CA SER A 217 37.18 -4.90 37.86
C SER A 217 37.43 -4.23 39.22
N LYS A 218 36.39 -4.07 40.06
CA LYS A 218 36.53 -3.59 41.43
C LYS A 218 37.21 -4.62 42.33
N PHE A 219 36.84 -5.91 42.22
CA PHE A 219 37.50 -6.99 42.96
C PHE A 219 38.99 -7.13 42.61
N ARG A 220 39.38 -6.96 41.34
CA ARG A 220 40.79 -6.98 40.90
C ARG A 220 41.67 -5.81 41.36
N ARG A 221 41.09 -4.76 41.94
CA ARG A 221 41.87 -3.62 42.49
C ARG A 221 42.04 -3.70 44.01
N ILE A 222 41.34 -4.62 44.67
CA ILE A 222 41.31 -4.76 46.14
C ILE A 222 42.21 -5.93 46.61
N PHE A 223 42.64 -6.79 45.69
CA PHE A 223 43.66 -7.82 45.86
C PHE A 223 44.81 -7.54 44.90
#